data_AF-A0A932QC65-F1
#
_entry.id   AF-A0A932QC65-F1
#
_cell.length_a   1.000
_cell.length_b   1.000
_cell.length_c   1.000
_cell.angle_alpha   90.00
_cell.angle_beta   90.00
_cell.angle_gamma   90.00
#
_symmetry.space_group_name_H-M   'P 1'
#
loop_
_entity.id
_entity.type
_entity.pdbx_description
1 polymer ?
#
loop_
_entity_poly.entity_id
_entity_poly.type
_entity_poly.pdbx_seq_one_letter_code
_entity_poly.pdbx_strand_id
1 'polypeptide(L)'
;MKREVTELRPTQFALGMREVAKKVEKISGMKEKQIEDYLDEHPVPVVLSPHKHFYMIDHHHLVRACWESGVKKVLTKLQADLSHLTNEEYWKVMLQSHWAYLYDQLGNGPHAPLKLREDIRCLADDPYRSLS
;
A
#
# COMPACT_ATOMS: atom_id res chain seq x y z
N MET A 1 -12.79 8.28 0.33
CA MET A 1 -13.62 7.53 1.30
C MET A 1 -12.71 6.84 2.32
N LYS A 2 -13.07 6.78 3.61
CA LYS A 2 -12.27 6.05 4.61
C LYS A 2 -12.44 4.53 4.42
N ARG A 3 -11.34 3.78 4.47
CA ARG A 3 -11.31 2.30 4.39
C ARG A 3 -10.46 1.72 5.50
N GLU A 4 -10.75 0.49 5.90
CA GLU A 4 -9.90 -0.25 6.84
C GLU A 4 -8.55 -0.52 6.19
N VAL A 5 -7.46 -0.37 6.95
CA VAL A 5 -6.09 -0.61 6.45
C VAL A 5 -5.92 -2.06 5.97
N THR A 6 -6.64 -3.01 6.57
CA THR A 6 -6.62 -4.44 6.22
C THR A 6 -7.43 -4.78 4.97
N GLU A 7 -8.23 -3.85 4.43
CA GLU A 7 -8.94 -4.04 3.15
C GLU A 7 -8.05 -3.70 1.94
N LEU A 8 -6.93 -3.02 2.16
CA LEU A 8 -6.06 -2.53 1.11
C LEU A 8 -5.02 -3.57 0.72
N ARG A 9 -4.99 -3.91 -0.57
CA ARG A 9 -4.05 -4.87 -1.13
C ARG A 9 -2.78 -4.18 -1.60
N PRO A 10 -1.60 -4.60 -1.14
CA PRO A 10 -0.34 -4.04 -1.62
C PRO A 10 -0.08 -4.37 -3.09
N THR A 11 0.66 -3.50 -3.76
CA THR A 11 1.14 -3.70 -5.13
C THR A 11 2.66 -3.86 -5.19
N GLN A 12 3.28 -4.10 -4.03
CA GLN A 12 4.71 -4.30 -3.84
C GLN A 12 4.96 -5.52 -2.95
N PHE A 13 6.06 -6.23 -3.17
CA PHE A 13 6.41 -7.43 -2.38
C PHE A 13 7.06 -7.11 -1.04
N ALA A 14 7.77 -5.99 -0.96
CA ALA A 14 8.65 -5.66 0.16
C ALA A 14 8.61 -4.15 0.45
N LEU A 15 8.87 -3.79 1.71
CA LEU A 15 8.93 -2.41 2.19
C LEU A 15 10.17 -2.21 3.05
N GLY A 16 10.76 -1.03 2.98
CA GLY A 16 11.87 -0.67 3.85
C GLY A 16 11.36 -0.35 5.25
N MET A 17 11.56 -1.25 6.21
CA MET A 17 11.01 -1.08 7.57
C MET A 17 11.62 0.10 8.32
N ARG A 18 12.81 0.59 7.92
CA ARG A 18 13.38 1.82 8.49
C ARG A 18 12.51 3.05 8.20
N GLU A 19 11.90 3.13 7.01
CA GLU A 19 10.99 4.23 6.70
C GLU A 19 9.66 4.08 7.44
N VAL A 20 9.16 2.85 7.57
CA VAL A 20 7.99 2.54 8.39
C VAL A 20 8.21 2.99 9.83
N ALA A 21 9.33 2.62 10.45
CA ALA A 21 9.65 2.98 11.84
C ALA A 21 9.66 4.49 12.07
N LYS A 22 10.27 5.27 11.16
CA LYS A 22 10.24 6.74 11.22
C LYS A 22 8.82 7.31 11.16
N LYS A 23 7.96 6.72 10.33
CA LYS A 23 6.54 7.13 10.23
C LYS A 23 5.76 6.72 11.47
N VAL A 24 6.04 5.55 12.06
CA VAL A 24 5.45 5.11 13.33
C VAL A 24 5.81 6.08 14.44
N GLU A 25 7.08 6.46 14.59
CA GLU A 25 7.51 7.46 15.58
C GLU A 25 6.77 8.79 15.40
N LYS A 26 6.66 9.26 14.14
CA LYS A 26 5.93 10.48 13.80
C LYS A 26 4.46 10.40 14.20
N ILE A 27 3.77 9.32 13.83
CA ILE A 27 2.32 9.13 14.09
C ILE A 27 2.07 8.95 15.60
N SER A 28 2.88 8.14 16.27
CA SER A 28 2.75 7.87 17.71
C SER A 28 3.04 9.10 18.58
N GLY A 29 3.81 10.08 18.07
CA GLY A 29 4.04 11.37 18.73
C GLY A 29 2.93 12.41 18.52
N MET A 30 1.95 12.14 17.65
CA MET A 30 0.83 13.05 17.35
C MET A 30 -0.38 12.80 18.26
N LYS A 31 -1.15 13.85 18.54
CA LYS A 31 -2.49 13.70 19.13
C LYS A 31 -3.47 13.18 18.09
N GLU A 32 -4.56 12.54 18.53
CA GLU A 32 -5.59 11.94 17.66
C GLU A 32 -6.06 12.89 16.53
N LYS A 33 -6.41 14.14 16.87
CA LYS A 33 -6.81 15.13 15.87
C LYS A 33 -5.72 15.43 14.83
N GLN A 34 -4.45 15.46 15.25
CA GLN A 34 -3.34 15.70 14.33
C GLN A 34 -3.10 14.49 13.42
N ILE A 35 -3.35 13.27 13.92
CA ILE A 35 -3.34 12.05 13.10
C ILE A 35 -4.45 12.13 12.05
N GLU A 36 -5.67 12.51 12.44
CA GLU A 36 -6.77 12.67 11.50
C GLU A 36 -6.46 13.70 10.41
N ASP A 37 -6.06 14.92 10.80
CA ASP A 37 -5.70 15.99 9.87
C ASP A 37 -4.58 15.53 8.91
N TYR A 38 -3.55 14.86 9.45
CA TYR A 38 -2.45 14.32 8.64
C TYR A 38 -2.92 13.25 7.64
N LEU A 39 -3.82 12.35 8.02
CA LEU A 39 -4.32 11.30 7.11
C LEU A 39 -5.31 11.84 6.08
N ASP A 40 -6.05 12.88 6.41
CA ASP A 40 -6.95 13.54 5.48
C ASP A 40 -6.16 14.32 4.39
N GLU A 41 -4.99 14.87 4.74
CA GLU A 41 -4.05 15.47 3.78
C GLU A 41 -3.31 14.44 2.91
N HIS A 42 -3.22 13.18 3.35
CA HIS A 42 -2.45 12.11 2.68
C HIS A 42 -3.35 10.94 2.28
N PRO A 43 -4.34 11.14 1.38
CA PRO A 43 -5.22 10.07 0.94
C PRO A 43 -4.45 9.02 0.16
N VAL A 44 -4.64 7.75 0.52
CA VAL A 44 -4.02 6.59 -0.14
C VAL A 44 -4.64 6.41 -1.51
N PRO A 45 -3.87 6.53 -2.61
CA PRO A 45 -4.39 6.28 -3.94
C PRO A 45 -4.59 4.77 -4.15
N VAL A 46 -5.77 4.42 -4.66
CA VAL A 46 -6.18 3.03 -4.87
C VAL A 46 -6.76 2.81 -6.26
N VAL A 47 -6.61 1.61 -6.79
CA VAL A 47 -7.24 1.14 -8.02
C VAL A 47 -8.18 -0.02 -7.70
N LEU A 48 -9.39 -0.01 -8.26
CA LEU A 48 -10.37 -1.08 -8.07
C LEU A 48 -10.17 -2.19 -9.09
N SER A 49 -10.01 -3.42 -8.61
CA SER A 49 -9.82 -4.60 -9.45
C SER A 49 -11.15 -5.24 -9.92
N PRO A 50 -11.11 -6.15 -10.92
CA PRO A 50 -12.27 -6.93 -11.37
C PRO A 50 -12.95 -7.72 -10.24
N HIS A 51 -12.17 -8.17 -9.27
CA HIS A 51 -12.66 -8.90 -8.08
C HIS A 51 -13.09 -7.97 -6.93
N LYS A 52 -13.28 -6.67 -7.20
CA LYS A 52 -13.71 -5.66 -6.23
C LYS A 52 -12.74 -5.46 -5.04
N HIS A 53 -11.46 -5.69 -5.27
CA HIS A 53 -10.41 -5.38 -4.29
C HIS A 53 -9.76 -4.02 -4.58
N PHE A 54 -9.41 -3.30 -3.52
CA PHE A 54 -8.71 -2.01 -3.62
C PHE A 54 -7.20 -2.25 -3.52
N TYR A 55 -6.50 -2.07 -4.62
CA TYR A 55 -5.04 -2.14 -4.66
C TYR A 55 -4.46 -0.75 -4.42
N MET A 56 -3.66 -0.60 -3.37
CA MET A 56 -2.92 0.64 -3.09
C MET A 56 -1.75 0.78 -4.03
N ILE A 57 -1.68 1.89 -4.74
CA ILE A 57 -0.64 2.14 -5.75
C ILE A 57 0.50 3.02 -5.23
N ASP A 58 0.31 3.65 -4.07
CA ASP A 58 1.32 4.42 -3.34
C ASP A 58 1.02 4.37 -1.83
N HIS A 59 1.92 4.93 -1.03
CA HIS A 59 1.80 5.14 0.41
C HIS A 59 1.79 3.85 1.24
N HIS A 60 2.40 2.77 0.74
CA HIS A 60 2.51 1.50 1.47
C HIS A 60 3.20 1.66 2.84
N HIS A 61 4.27 2.47 2.94
CA HIS A 61 4.93 2.77 4.22
C HIS A 61 4.00 3.51 5.20
N LEU A 62 3.20 4.46 4.69
CA LEU A 62 2.24 5.19 5.53
C LEU A 62 1.17 4.25 6.06
N VAL A 63 0.56 3.44 5.20
CA VAL A 63 -0.51 2.51 5.65
C VAL A 63 0.04 1.45 6.60
N ARG A 64 1.26 0.96 6.36
CA ARG A 64 1.92 0.05 7.29
C ARG A 64 2.16 0.72 8.65
N ALA A 65 2.64 1.96 8.67
CA ALA A 65 2.86 2.71 9.90
C ALA A 65 1.54 3.02 10.63
N CYS A 66 0.47 3.37 9.91
CA CYS A 66 -0.87 3.54 10.48
C CYS A 66 -1.31 2.28 11.22
N TRP A 67 -1.14 1.11 10.59
CA TRP A 67 -1.47 -0.16 11.23
C TRP A 67 -0.64 -0.41 12.50
N GLU A 68 0.68 -0.20 12.45
CA GLU A 68 1.57 -0.39 13.61
C GLU A 68 1.27 0.61 14.76
N SER A 69 0.83 1.82 14.44
CA SER A 69 0.39 2.84 15.40
C SER A 69 -1.07 2.66 15.87
N GLY A 70 -1.76 1.58 15.46
CA GLY A 70 -3.14 1.28 15.89
C GLY A 70 -4.24 2.05 15.15
N VAL A 71 -3.90 2.81 14.10
CA VAL A 71 -4.86 3.49 13.23
C VAL A 71 -5.51 2.47 12.30
N LYS A 72 -6.83 2.32 12.44
CA LYS A 72 -7.60 1.30 11.69
C LYS A 72 -8.04 1.75 10.31
N LYS A 73 -8.33 3.03 10.13
CA LYS A 73 -8.91 3.57 8.89
C LYS A 73 -8.04 4.66 8.29
N VAL A 74 -7.94 4.65 6.97
CA VAL A 74 -7.23 5.67 6.18
C VAL A 74 -8.14 6.22 5.10
N LEU A 75 -7.97 7.50 4.75
CA LEU A 75 -8.66 8.09 3.62
C LEU A 75 -8.09 7.50 2.32
N THR A 76 -8.97 7.08 1.43
CA THR A 76 -8.59 6.55 0.11
C THR A 76 -9.14 7.41 -1.02
N LYS A 77 -8.36 7.53 -2.09
CA LYS A 77 -8.70 8.20 -3.33
C LYS A 77 -8.69 7.17 -4.47
N LEU A 78 -9.84 6.95 -5.09
CA LEU A 78 -9.93 6.06 -6.24
C LEU A 78 -9.27 6.74 -7.44
N GLN A 79 -8.16 6.17 -7.91
CA GLN A 79 -7.42 6.65 -9.06
C GLN A 79 -8.02 6.13 -10.38
N ALA A 80 -8.44 4.86 -10.39
CA ALA A 80 -9.10 4.24 -11.53
C ALA A 80 -10.03 3.10 -11.07
N ASP A 81 -11.19 3.01 -11.71
CA ASP A 81 -12.06 1.83 -11.62
C ASP A 81 -11.82 0.92 -12.82
N LEU A 82 -11.09 -0.17 -12.59
CA LEU A 82 -10.78 -1.19 -13.59
C LEU A 82 -11.61 -2.46 -13.37
N SER A 83 -12.72 -2.36 -12.63
CA SER A 83 -13.51 -3.53 -12.26
C SER A 83 -14.30 -4.16 -13.41
N HIS A 84 -14.30 -3.52 -14.58
CA HIS A 84 -14.90 -4.00 -15.82
C HIS A 84 -13.93 -4.82 -16.68
N LEU A 85 -12.63 -4.83 -16.36
CA LEU A 85 -11.61 -5.56 -17.10
C LEU A 85 -11.54 -7.04 -16.69
N THR A 86 -10.88 -7.87 -17.49
CA THR A 86 -10.39 -9.18 -17.04
C THR A 86 -9.19 -9.01 -16.10
N ASN A 87 -8.85 -10.06 -15.34
CA ASN A 87 -7.69 -10.03 -14.45
C ASN A 87 -6.37 -9.82 -15.21
N GLU A 88 -6.25 -10.37 -16.43
CA GLU A 88 -5.06 -10.20 -17.27
C GLU A 88 -4.91 -8.74 -17.75
N GLU A 89 -5.98 -8.17 -18.29
CA GLU A 89 -6.01 -6.76 -18.73
C GLU A 89 -5.74 -5.80 -17.57
N TYR A 90 -6.31 -6.08 -16.39
CA TYR A 90 -6.08 -5.32 -15.18
C TYR A 90 -4.59 -5.22 -14.85
N TRP A 91 -3.87 -6.36 -14.78
CA TRP A 91 -2.44 -6.35 -14.44
C TRP A 91 -1.59 -5.74 -15.54
N LYS A 92 -1.99 -5.85 -16.81
CA LYS A 92 -1.34 -5.15 -17.92
C LYS A 92 -1.42 -3.64 -17.74
N VAL A 93 -2.60 -3.09 -17.40
CA VAL A 93 -2.76 -1.66 -17.12
C VAL A 93 -1.96 -1.23 -15.88
N MET A 94 -1.99 -2.02 -14.80
CA MET A 94 -1.22 -1.74 -13.58
C MET A 94 0.28 -1.63 -13.85
N LEU A 95 0.84 -2.52 -14.67
CA LEU A 95 2.25 -2.52 -15.02
C LEU A 95 2.61 -1.38 -15.99
N GLN A 96 1.80 -1.16 -17.03
CA GLN A 96 2.00 -0.07 -17.99
C GLN A 96 1.90 1.31 -17.35
N SER A 97 1.09 1.45 -16.31
CA SER A 97 0.92 2.70 -15.56
C SER A 97 1.92 2.86 -14.41
N HIS A 98 2.87 1.93 -14.25
CA HIS A 98 3.82 1.90 -13.13
C HIS A 98 3.18 1.90 -11.73
N TRP A 99 1.98 1.32 -11.60
CA TRP A 99 1.21 1.26 -10.34
C TRP A 99 1.51 0.03 -9.48
N ALA A 100 2.31 -0.90 -10.01
CA ALA A 100 2.76 -2.08 -9.29
C ALA A 100 4.27 -2.27 -9.43
N TYR A 101 4.91 -2.67 -8.34
CA TYR A 101 6.32 -3.00 -8.29
C TYR A 101 6.48 -4.48 -7.90
N LEU A 102 6.61 -5.33 -8.91
CA LEU A 102 6.55 -6.79 -8.74
C LEU A 102 7.92 -7.44 -8.51
N TYR A 103 8.88 -6.70 -7.98
CA TYR A 103 10.21 -7.23 -7.62
C TYR A 103 10.27 -7.49 -6.12
N ASP A 104 10.98 -8.56 -5.75
CA ASP A 104 11.23 -8.90 -4.36
C ASP A 104 12.38 -8.07 -3.74
N GLN A 105 12.64 -8.31 -2.45
CA GLN A 105 13.67 -7.59 -1.68
C GLN A 105 15.10 -7.78 -2.20
N LEU A 106 15.36 -8.82 -2.99
CA LEU A 106 16.66 -9.07 -3.60
C LEU A 106 16.75 -8.49 -5.02
N GLY A 107 15.70 -7.79 -5.48
CA GLY A 107 15.60 -7.27 -6.83
C GLY A 107 15.25 -8.32 -7.88
N ASN A 108 14.84 -9.54 -7.50
CA ASN A 108 14.39 -10.52 -8.49
C ASN A 108 12.93 -10.25 -8.87
N GLY A 109 12.62 -10.37 -10.16
CA GLY A 109 11.29 -10.16 -10.68
C GLY A 109 11.29 -9.82 -12.18
N PRO A 110 10.14 -9.43 -12.74
CA PRO A 110 8.85 -9.30 -12.07
C PRO A 110 8.24 -10.67 -11.73
N HIS A 111 7.77 -10.84 -10.49
CA HIS A 111 7.04 -12.01 -10.03
C HIS A 111 5.57 -11.94 -10.43
N ALA A 112 4.91 -13.10 -10.49
CA ALA A 112 3.47 -13.16 -10.74
C ALA A 112 2.68 -12.38 -9.68
N PRO A 113 1.71 -11.52 -10.07
CA PRO A 113 0.93 -10.73 -9.11
C PRO A 113 0.15 -11.56 -8.08
N LEU A 114 -0.21 -12.80 -8.39
CA LEU A 114 -0.83 -13.73 -7.44
C LEU A 114 0.04 -14.03 -6.21
N LYS A 115 1.36 -13.79 -6.29
CA LYS A 115 2.27 -13.96 -5.15
C LYS A 115 2.27 -12.75 -4.20
N LEU A 116 1.64 -11.63 -4.58
CA LEU A 116 1.51 -10.47 -3.70
C LEU A 116 0.76 -10.86 -2.43
N ARG A 117 1.12 -10.20 -1.33
CA ARG A 117 0.42 -10.39 -0.06
C ARG A 117 -1.00 -9.85 -0.17
N GLU A 118 -1.92 -10.51 0.53
CA GLU A 118 -3.33 -10.09 0.54
C GLU A 118 -3.56 -8.83 1.40
N ASP A 119 -2.64 -8.53 2.32
CA ASP A 119 -2.78 -7.49 3.33
C ASP A 119 -1.40 -6.87 3.67
N ILE A 120 -1.40 -5.57 3.98
CA ILE A 120 -0.25 -4.79 4.47
C ILE A 120 0.43 -5.41 5.71
N ARG A 121 -0.32 -6.12 6.56
CA ARG A 121 0.19 -6.83 7.74
C ARG A 121 1.21 -7.90 7.39
N CYS A 122 1.04 -8.54 6.23
CA CYS A 122 1.84 -9.69 5.80
C CYS A 122 3.07 -9.30 4.98
N LEU A 123 3.35 -8.00 4.82
CA LEU A 123 4.58 -7.54 4.19
C LEU A 123 5.75 -7.84 5.13
N ALA A 124 6.68 -8.64 4.62
CA ALA A 124 7.92 -9.00 5.28
C ALA A 124 8.87 -7.81 5.29
N ASP A 125 9.74 -7.75 6.30
CA ASP A 125 10.82 -6.77 6.37
C ASP A 125 11.81 -6.98 5.21
N ASP A 126 12.09 -5.91 4.47
CA ASP A 126 13.18 -5.83 3.50
C ASP A 126 14.32 -4.98 4.08
N PRO A 127 15.40 -5.63 4.60
CA PRO A 127 16.52 -4.91 5.19
C PRO A 127 17.35 -4.12 4.15
N TYR A 128 17.24 -4.41 2.85
CA TYR A 128 18.05 -3.79 1.80
C TYR A 128 17.43 -2.52 1.20
N ARG A 129 16.10 -2.37 1.27
CA ARG A 129 15.41 -1.14 0.83
C ARG A 129 15.62 0.07 1.76
N SER A 130 16.29 -0.14 2.89
CA SER A 130 16.54 0.89 3.91
C SER A 130 17.80 1.73 3.65
N LEU A 131 18.58 1.46 2.58
CA LEU A 131 19.90 2.04 2.35
C LEU A 131 19.99 3.19 1.31
N SER A 132 18.89 3.59 0.67
CA SER A 132 18.86 4.75 -0.24
C SER A 132 18.43 6.04 0.46
#